data_AF-S8EB02-F1
#
_entry.id   AF-S8EB02-F1
#
_cell.length_a   1.000
_cell.length_b   1.000
_cell.length_c   1.000
_cell.angle_alpha   90.00
_cell.angle_beta   90.00
_cell.angle_gamma   90.00
#
_symmetry.space_group_name_H-M   'P 1'
#
loop_
_entity.id
_entity.type
_entity.pdbx_description
1 polymer ?
#
loop_
_entity_poly.entity_id
_entity_poly.type
_entity_poly.pdbx_seq_one_letter_code
_entity_poly.pdbx_strand_id
1 'polypeptide(L)'
;VGKKERKKKMGETRHQHNHNRPHPPPSMVVPPPMVARPMGAPMGPIYPPAEQLLQLKYCIQSNPSWVQIFLLGFQHYVVMLGTTVMIATLLVPQMGGGPGDKARVIQTILFMSGFNTLFQTWIGTRLPTVIGPSFAYAIPVLGIINGLSDSSFTDGHERFLHTMRTIQGSLIISSLINIGYGYSCAWGRLTRLFSPVVLVPLVSVAGLGLFPRSFPQLANCVEIGLPMLLLLVLTQQ
;
A
#
# COMPACT_ATOMS: atom_id res chain seq x y z
N VAL A 1 -19.23 -67.01 -62.67
CA VAL A 1 -19.80 -67.21 -61.32
C VAL A 1 -20.21 -65.85 -60.77
N GLY A 2 -21.50 -65.66 -60.44
CA GLY A 2 -22.11 -64.60 -59.58
C GLY A 2 -21.76 -63.12 -59.84
N LYS A 3 -22.57 -62.26 -60.47
CA LYS A 3 -23.92 -61.72 -60.15
C LYS A 3 -23.92 -60.63 -59.04
N LYS A 4 -24.52 -59.46 -59.38
CA LYS A 4 -24.75 -58.17 -58.64
C LYS A 4 -23.69 -57.08 -58.90
N GLU A 5 -23.75 -56.26 -59.98
CA GLU A 5 -24.72 -55.16 -60.30
C GLU A 5 -25.00 -54.23 -59.10
N ARG A 6 -24.90 -52.89 -59.12
CA ARG A 6 -24.86 -51.81 -60.14
C ARG A 6 -24.25 -50.56 -59.46
N LYS A 7 -23.35 -49.79 -60.08
CA LYS A 7 -23.59 -48.49 -60.79
C LYS A 7 -24.44 -47.49 -59.99
N LYS A 8 -24.21 -46.18 -59.92
CA LYS A 8 -23.45 -45.15 -60.67
C LYS A 8 -23.67 -43.86 -59.82
N LYS A 9 -22.68 -43.02 -59.55
CA LYS A 9 -22.21 -41.86 -60.35
C LYS A 9 -23.19 -40.66 -60.42
N MET A 10 -22.66 -39.51 -59.97
CA MET A 10 -22.84 -38.15 -60.50
C MET A 10 -24.15 -37.37 -60.26
N GLY A 11 -24.04 -36.08 -59.88
CA GLY A 11 -25.03 -35.06 -60.27
C GLY A 11 -25.37 -33.97 -59.26
N GLU A 12 -24.48 -33.00 -59.07
CA GLU A 12 -24.68 -31.54 -59.14
C GLU A 12 -26.02 -30.82 -58.78
N THR A 13 -25.83 -29.64 -58.14
CA THR A 13 -26.58 -28.34 -58.24
C THR A 13 -27.81 -28.01 -57.36
N ARG A 14 -27.56 -27.08 -56.40
CA ARG A 14 -28.23 -25.79 -56.06
C ARG A 14 -29.78 -25.63 -55.98
N HIS A 15 -30.16 -25.06 -54.82
CA HIS A 15 -31.16 -23.99 -54.54
C HIS A 15 -32.64 -24.29 -54.18
N GLN A 16 -33.02 -23.71 -53.01
CA GLN A 16 -34.26 -23.00 -52.61
C GLN A 16 -35.35 -23.65 -51.71
N HIS A 17 -35.54 -22.97 -50.55
CA HIS A 17 -36.78 -22.56 -49.85
C HIS A 17 -37.63 -23.51 -48.94
N ASN A 18 -37.55 -23.23 -47.62
CA ASN A 18 -38.62 -22.87 -46.67
C ASN A 18 -39.80 -23.83 -46.34
N HIS A 19 -39.88 -24.33 -45.08
CA HIS A 19 -40.89 -24.01 -44.04
C HIS A 19 -41.11 -25.12 -42.98
N ASN A 20 -41.18 -24.69 -41.71
CA ASN A 20 -41.99 -25.19 -40.58
C ASN A 20 -41.76 -26.59 -39.96
N ARG A 21 -41.06 -26.61 -38.81
CA ARG A 21 -41.45 -27.44 -37.64
C ARG A 21 -41.33 -26.59 -36.35
N PRO A 22 -42.35 -26.54 -35.47
CA PRO A 22 -42.24 -25.85 -34.19
C PRO A 22 -41.42 -26.64 -33.16
N HIS A 23 -40.60 -25.94 -32.39
CA HIS A 23 -39.85 -26.44 -31.23
C HIS A 23 -40.72 -26.45 -29.96
N PRO A 24 -40.55 -27.39 -29.02
CA PRO A 24 -41.23 -27.37 -27.72
C PRO A 24 -40.69 -26.23 -26.81
N PRO A 25 -41.51 -25.68 -25.89
CA PRO A 25 -41.12 -24.53 -25.09
C PRO A 25 -40.01 -24.87 -24.07
N PRO A 26 -39.08 -23.94 -23.78
CA PRO A 26 -38.03 -24.14 -22.78
C PRO A 26 -38.60 -24.16 -21.36
N SER A 27 -38.14 -25.13 -20.55
CA SER A 27 -38.48 -25.30 -19.14
C SER A 27 -38.08 -24.06 -18.32
N MET A 28 -39.01 -23.57 -17.50
CA MET A 28 -38.76 -22.44 -16.59
C MET A 28 -37.72 -22.84 -15.52
N VAL A 29 -36.54 -22.24 -15.58
CA VAL A 29 -35.54 -22.31 -14.51
C VAL A 29 -36.04 -21.46 -13.35
N VAL A 30 -36.33 -22.10 -12.22
CA VAL A 30 -36.73 -21.44 -10.98
C VAL A 30 -35.54 -20.60 -10.47
N PRO A 31 -35.72 -19.30 -10.18
CA PRO A 31 -34.65 -18.47 -9.65
C PRO A 31 -34.25 -18.93 -8.23
N PRO A 32 -32.95 -18.93 -7.88
CA PRO A 32 -32.50 -19.28 -6.54
C PRO A 32 -33.01 -18.28 -5.48
N PRO A 33 -33.21 -18.73 -4.23
CA PRO A 33 -33.81 -17.91 -3.18
C PRO A 33 -32.97 -16.66 -2.90
N MET A 34 -33.63 -15.49 -2.91
CA MET A 34 -33.03 -14.22 -2.56
C MET A 34 -32.56 -14.26 -1.10
N VAL A 35 -31.25 -14.35 -0.89
CA VAL A 35 -30.63 -14.12 0.42
C VAL A 35 -30.89 -12.67 0.80
N ALA A 36 -31.55 -12.47 1.95
CA ALA A 36 -31.90 -11.15 2.45
C ALA A 36 -30.65 -10.27 2.57
N ARG A 37 -30.67 -9.12 1.90
CA ARG A 37 -29.60 -8.11 1.90
C ARG A 37 -29.50 -7.47 3.30
N PRO A 38 -28.31 -7.43 3.92
CA PRO A 38 -28.05 -6.52 5.03
C PRO A 38 -28.18 -5.07 4.53
N MET A 39 -29.01 -4.26 5.21
CA MET A 39 -29.18 -2.84 4.92
C MET A 39 -27.85 -2.10 5.10
N GLY A 40 -27.19 -1.78 3.99
CA GLY A 40 -25.93 -1.02 3.99
C GLY A 40 -24.93 -1.36 2.88
N ALA A 41 -25.18 -2.38 2.06
CA ALA A 41 -24.28 -2.72 0.95
C ALA A 41 -24.42 -1.73 -0.24
N PRO A 42 -23.32 -1.22 -0.82
CA PRO A 42 -23.38 -0.34 -1.99
C PRO A 42 -24.02 -1.04 -3.19
N MET A 43 -24.90 -0.33 -3.89
CA MET A 43 -25.56 -0.74 -5.14
C MET A 43 -24.58 -0.72 -6.32
N GLY A 44 -23.58 -1.58 -6.28
CA GLY A 44 -22.74 -1.93 -7.43
C GLY A 44 -23.04 -3.35 -7.93
N PRO A 45 -22.70 -3.68 -9.18
CA PRO A 45 -22.77 -5.06 -9.66
C PRO A 45 -21.92 -5.96 -8.75
N ILE A 46 -22.54 -6.98 -8.16
CA ILE A 46 -21.87 -8.01 -7.38
C ILE A 46 -21.12 -8.88 -8.39
N TYR A 47 -19.82 -8.67 -8.53
CA TYR A 47 -18.98 -9.62 -9.23
C TYR A 47 -19.00 -10.94 -8.43
N PRO A 48 -19.34 -12.10 -9.04
CA PRO A 48 -19.11 -13.38 -8.38
C PRO A 48 -17.61 -13.51 -8.08
N PRO A 49 -17.21 -14.17 -6.98
CA PRO A 49 -15.81 -14.32 -6.59
C PRO A 49 -15.12 -15.39 -7.45
N ALA A 50 -15.14 -15.21 -8.76
CA ALA A 50 -14.32 -15.94 -9.71
C ALA A 50 -13.22 -14.98 -10.15
N GLU A 51 -11.97 -15.43 -10.05
CA GLU A 51 -10.72 -14.64 -10.11
C GLU A 51 -10.33 -13.96 -8.78
N GLN A 52 -10.39 -14.70 -7.66
CA GLN A 52 -9.36 -14.51 -6.63
C GLN A 52 -8.01 -14.68 -7.35
N LEU A 53 -7.19 -13.62 -7.42
CA LEU A 53 -5.78 -13.74 -7.78
C LEU A 53 -5.22 -14.96 -7.05
N LEU A 54 -4.67 -15.92 -7.79
CA LEU A 54 -4.32 -17.27 -7.31
C LEU A 54 -3.36 -17.29 -6.08
N GLN A 55 -2.85 -16.12 -5.68
CA GLN A 55 -1.97 -15.89 -4.52
C GLN A 55 -2.63 -15.15 -3.33
N LEU A 56 -3.88 -14.68 -3.40
CA LEU A 56 -4.48 -13.90 -2.31
C LEU A 56 -5.40 -14.75 -1.42
N LYS A 57 -4.91 -15.07 -0.21
CA LYS A 57 -5.60 -15.93 0.78
C LYS A 57 -6.80 -15.27 1.49
N TYR A 58 -6.89 -13.93 1.44
CA TYR A 58 -7.99 -13.14 2.03
C TYR A 58 -8.41 -12.00 1.10
N CYS A 59 -9.72 -11.80 0.95
CA CYS A 59 -10.27 -10.64 0.24
C CYS A 59 -10.47 -9.46 1.21
N ILE A 60 -10.43 -8.23 0.70
CA ILE A 60 -10.62 -6.98 1.49
C ILE A 60 -11.90 -6.97 2.34
N GLN A 61 -12.95 -7.66 1.88
CA GLN A 61 -14.25 -7.76 2.57
C GLN A 61 -14.43 -9.07 3.36
N SER A 62 -13.43 -9.95 3.38
CA SER A 62 -13.47 -11.15 4.23
C SER A 62 -13.07 -10.78 5.65
N ASN A 63 -13.84 -11.20 6.65
CA ASN A 63 -13.48 -11.04 8.06
C ASN A 63 -12.69 -12.29 8.50
N PRO A 64 -11.34 -12.24 8.57
CA PRO A 64 -10.56 -13.30 9.17
C PRO A 64 -10.90 -13.44 10.67
N SER A 65 -10.44 -14.53 11.27
CA SER A 65 -10.61 -14.75 12.71
C SER A 65 -10.04 -13.57 13.51
N TRP A 66 -10.74 -13.15 14.56
CA TRP A 66 -10.36 -12.00 15.41
C TRP A 66 -8.92 -12.10 15.94
N VAL A 67 -8.46 -13.32 16.23
CA VAL A 67 -7.09 -13.58 16.70
C VAL A 67 -6.06 -13.30 15.60
N GLN A 68 -6.32 -13.70 14.36
CA GLN A 68 -5.43 -13.41 13.23
C GLN A 68 -5.34 -11.90 12.96
N ILE A 69 -6.46 -11.18 13.06
CA ILE A 69 -6.48 -9.72 12.91
C ILE A 69 -5.62 -9.05 13.98
N PHE A 70 -5.80 -9.48 15.23
CA PHE A 70 -5.04 -8.92 16.36
C PHE A 70 -3.54 -9.16 16.21
N LEU A 71 -3.13 -10.39 15.87
CA LEU A 71 -1.72 -10.74 15.68
C LEU A 71 -1.10 -9.99 14.48
N LEU A 72 -1.81 -9.90 13.36
CA LEU A 72 -1.35 -9.18 12.17
C LEU A 72 -1.25 -7.66 12.42
N GLY A 73 -2.19 -7.09 13.17
CA GLY A 73 -2.17 -5.69 13.59
C GLY A 73 -1.02 -5.40 14.56
N PHE A 74 -0.79 -6.28 15.54
CA PHE A 74 0.35 -6.17 16.45
C PHE A 74 1.68 -6.24 15.71
N GLN A 75 1.81 -7.15 14.75
CA GLN A 75 2.97 -7.21 13.88
C GLN A 75 3.18 -5.90 13.10
N HIS A 76 2.14 -5.38 12.45
CA HIS A 76 2.25 -4.12 11.70
C HIS A 76 2.67 -2.97 12.60
N TYR A 77 2.17 -2.94 13.84
CA TYR A 77 2.59 -1.98 14.85
C TYR A 77 4.09 -2.11 15.19
N VAL A 78 4.59 -3.32 15.44
CA VAL A 78 6.02 -3.56 15.75
C VAL A 78 6.92 -3.15 14.58
N VAL A 79 6.54 -3.47 13.35
CA VAL A 79 7.31 -3.09 12.15
C VAL A 79 7.38 -1.57 11.99
N MET A 80 6.25 -0.89 12.18
CA MET A 80 6.18 0.58 12.10
C MET A 80 6.91 1.28 13.25
N LEU A 81 6.90 0.67 14.43
CA LEU A 81 7.63 1.17 15.58
C LEU A 81 9.13 1.18 15.31
N GLY A 82 9.70 0.10 14.78
CA GLY A 82 11.13 0.06 14.54
C GLY A 82 11.61 0.97 13.41
N THR A 83 10.83 1.16 12.33
CA THR A 83 11.17 2.16 11.30
C THR A 83 11.12 3.59 11.87
N THR A 84 10.14 3.89 12.72
CA THR A 84 10.02 5.18 13.41
C THR A 84 11.19 5.44 14.36
N VAL A 85 11.54 4.45 15.19
CA VAL A 85 12.67 4.53 16.12
C VAL A 85 13.99 4.67 15.37
N MET A 86 14.16 3.97 14.26
CA MET A 86 15.34 4.09 13.40
C MET A 86 15.47 5.51 12.86
N ILE A 87 14.41 6.08 12.27
CA ILE A 87 14.42 7.45 11.74
C ILE A 87 14.72 8.47 12.84
N ALA A 88 14.05 8.38 13.99
CA ALA A 88 14.28 9.30 15.10
C ALA A 88 15.71 9.21 15.65
N THR A 89 16.27 8.00 15.74
CA THR A 89 17.67 7.84 16.20
C THR A 89 18.69 8.34 15.18
N LEU A 90 18.35 8.36 13.89
CA LEU A 90 19.21 8.95 12.87
C LEU A 90 19.13 10.48 12.85
N LEU A 91 17.94 11.05 13.03
CA LEU A 91 17.71 12.49 12.86
C LEU A 91 17.98 13.31 14.13
N VAL A 92 17.55 12.84 15.30
CA VAL A 92 17.62 13.63 16.56
C VAL A 92 19.06 13.98 16.97
N PRO A 93 20.05 13.06 16.90
CA PRO A 93 21.43 13.42 17.23
C PRO A 93 22.03 14.45 16.27
N GLN A 94 21.64 14.42 15.00
CA GLN A 94 22.13 15.37 13.99
C GLN A 94 21.61 16.79 14.24
N MET A 95 20.44 16.92 14.89
CA MET A 95 19.86 18.20 15.28
C MET A 95 20.46 18.76 16.60
N GLY A 96 21.29 17.99 17.30
CA GLY A 96 21.81 18.35 18.63
C GLY A 96 20.89 17.98 19.80
N GLY A 97 19.84 17.18 19.56
CA GLY A 97 18.87 16.77 20.59
C GLY A 97 19.40 15.66 21.51
N GLY A 98 19.01 15.71 22.79
CA GLY A 98 19.40 14.72 23.79
C GLY A 98 18.55 13.44 23.79
N PRO A 99 18.84 12.48 24.69
CA PRO A 99 18.04 11.26 24.85
C PRO A 99 16.57 11.53 25.22
N GLY A 100 16.30 12.56 26.02
CA GLY A 100 14.93 12.98 26.37
C GLY A 100 14.15 13.54 25.18
N ASP A 101 14.80 14.34 24.33
CA ASP A 101 14.21 14.87 23.10
C ASP A 101 13.92 13.75 22.10
N LYS A 102 14.83 12.77 22.00
CA LYS A 102 14.64 11.58 21.17
C LYS A 102 13.37 10.82 21.56
N ALA A 103 13.18 10.55 22.85
CA ALA A 103 11.98 9.86 23.33
C ALA A 103 10.69 10.64 23.01
N ARG A 104 10.71 11.96 23.17
CA ARG A 104 9.57 12.84 22.84
C ARG A 104 9.25 12.82 21.34
N VAL A 105 10.27 12.82 20.47
CA VAL A 105 10.08 12.73 19.01
C VAL A 105 9.50 11.38 18.62
N ILE A 106 10.00 10.27 19.18
CA ILE A 106 9.44 8.93 18.93
C ILE A 106 7.97 8.87 19.33
N GLN A 107 7.64 9.35 20.53
CA GLN A 107 6.26 9.36 21.05
C GLN A 107 5.32 10.17 20.15
N THR A 108 5.74 11.36 19.73
CA THR A 108 4.91 12.25 18.89
C THR A 108 4.70 11.68 17.49
N ILE A 109 5.73 11.09 16.86
CA ILE A 109 5.60 10.44 15.55
C ILE A 109 4.66 9.24 15.64
N LEU A 110 4.80 8.39 16.66
CA LEU A 110 3.92 7.23 16.87
C LEU A 110 2.47 7.65 17.11
N PHE A 111 2.26 8.66 17.97
CA PHE A 111 0.93 9.18 18.24
C PHE A 111 0.28 9.76 16.98
N MET A 112 1.02 10.58 16.22
CA MET A 112 0.48 11.22 15.02
C MET A 112 0.27 10.24 13.87
N SER A 113 1.12 9.21 13.73
CA SER A 113 0.93 8.10 12.80
C SER A 113 -0.35 7.31 13.10
N GLY A 114 -0.61 7.01 14.39
CA GLY A 114 -1.85 6.37 14.83
C GLY A 114 -3.07 7.23 14.55
N PHE A 115 -3.02 8.52 14.91
CA PHE A 115 -4.10 9.47 14.65
C PHE A 115 -4.42 9.58 13.15
N ASN A 116 -3.41 9.73 12.30
CA ASN A 116 -3.59 9.83 10.86
C ASN A 116 -4.17 8.54 10.26
N THR A 117 -3.73 7.38 10.74
CA THR A 117 -4.26 6.07 10.30
C THR A 117 -5.72 5.88 10.72
N LEU A 118 -6.10 6.32 11.93
CA LEU A 118 -7.50 6.33 12.35
C LEU A 118 -8.35 7.27 11.49
N PHE A 119 -7.84 8.45 11.16
CA PHE A 119 -8.53 9.40 10.29
C PHE A 119 -8.70 8.85 8.85
N GLN A 120 -7.66 8.20 8.32
CA GLN A 120 -7.68 7.53 7.01
C GLN A 120 -8.72 6.40 6.95
N THR A 121 -8.92 5.68 8.05
CA THR A 121 -9.86 4.56 8.12
C THR A 121 -11.30 5.02 8.41
N TRP A 122 -11.50 6.09 9.18
CA TRP A 122 -12.84 6.63 9.50
C TRP A 122 -13.44 7.49 8.40
N ILE A 123 -12.67 8.45 7.86
CA ILE A 123 -13.16 9.46 6.91
C ILE A 123 -12.65 9.18 5.48
N GLY A 124 -11.55 8.43 5.35
CA GLY A 124 -10.94 8.11 4.06
C GLY A 124 -11.56 6.90 3.36
N THR A 125 -10.75 6.23 2.54
CA THR A 125 -11.18 5.19 1.60
C THR A 125 -11.54 3.85 2.25
N ARG A 126 -11.56 3.77 3.59
CA ARG A 126 -11.77 2.54 4.38
C ARG A 126 -10.79 1.41 4.07
N LEU A 127 -9.66 1.71 3.42
CA LEU A 127 -8.55 0.77 3.31
C LEU A 127 -7.67 0.87 4.56
N PRO A 128 -7.21 -0.27 5.11
CA PRO A 128 -6.25 -0.31 6.20
C PRO A 128 -4.85 0.06 5.67
N THR A 129 -4.65 1.34 5.37
CA THR A 129 -3.35 1.89 4.96
C THR A 129 -2.69 2.54 6.16
N VAL A 130 -1.60 1.94 6.65
CA VAL A 130 -0.82 2.51 7.75
C VAL A 130 0.01 3.67 7.21
N ILE A 131 -0.17 4.86 7.80
CA ILE A 131 0.58 6.05 7.40
C ILE A 131 1.58 6.40 8.47
N GLY A 132 2.85 6.47 8.08
CA GLY A 132 3.96 6.83 8.97
C GLY A 132 4.92 7.82 8.32
N PRO A 133 6.03 8.12 9.01
CA PRO A 133 7.09 8.96 8.46
C PRO A 133 7.68 8.29 7.21
N SER A 134 7.72 9.03 6.10
CA SER A 134 8.31 8.51 4.86
C SER A 134 9.81 8.79 4.83
N PHE A 135 10.58 7.74 4.51
CA PHE A 135 12.01 7.83 4.28
C PHE A 135 12.40 8.81 3.17
N ALA A 136 11.50 9.07 2.22
CA ALA A 136 11.73 10.08 1.17
C ALA A 136 11.93 11.49 1.75
N TYR A 137 11.29 11.79 2.89
CA TYR A 137 11.48 13.07 3.59
C TYR A 137 12.75 13.11 4.44
N ALA A 138 13.44 11.99 4.66
CA ALA A 138 14.68 11.99 5.44
C ALA A 138 15.79 12.82 4.74
N ILE A 139 15.88 12.75 3.42
CA ILE A 139 16.86 13.51 2.62
C ILE A 139 16.66 15.03 2.77
N PRO A 140 15.47 15.60 2.48
CA PRO A 140 15.27 17.05 2.64
C PRO A 140 15.39 17.49 4.10
N VAL A 141 14.97 16.67 5.07
CA VAL A 141 15.15 16.99 6.49
C VAL A 141 16.64 17.06 6.85
N LEU A 142 17.47 16.11 6.41
CA LEU A 142 18.92 16.18 6.59
C LEU A 142 19.54 17.40 5.91
N GLY A 143 19.03 17.80 4.74
CA GLY A 143 19.44 19.04 4.09
C GLY A 143 19.18 20.28 4.95
N ILE A 144 18.00 20.38 5.56
CA ILE A 144 17.64 21.47 6.47
C ILE A 144 18.56 21.46 7.71
N ILE A 145 18.80 20.29 8.31
CA ILE A 145 19.68 20.15 9.49
C ILE A 145 21.09 20.65 9.16
N ASN A 146 21.67 20.21 8.05
CA ASN A 146 23.01 20.62 7.66
C ASN A 146 23.08 22.13 7.36
N GLY A 147 22.07 22.69 6.70
CA GLY A 147 22.00 24.14 6.45
C GLY A 147 21.87 24.97 7.72
N LEU A 148 21.13 24.48 8.73
CA LEU A 148 21.00 25.11 10.04
C LEU A 148 22.17 24.79 10.99
N SER A 149 23.06 23.88 10.61
CA SER A 149 24.25 23.55 11.39
C SER A 149 25.34 24.62 11.28
N ASP A 150 25.31 25.43 10.21
CA ASP A 150 26.29 26.49 9.95
C ASP A 150 25.94 27.81 10.69
N SER A 151 24.68 27.95 11.12
CA SER A 151 24.29 29.03 12.02
C SER A 151 24.96 28.85 13.39
N SER A 152 25.71 29.86 13.83
CA SER A 152 26.48 29.93 15.08
C SER A 152 25.59 29.93 16.33
N PHE A 153 24.90 28.83 16.59
CA PHE A 153 24.17 28.62 17.82
C PHE A 153 25.11 28.09 18.91
N THR A 154 25.09 28.73 20.07
CA THR A 154 25.93 28.41 21.22
C THR A 154 25.42 27.23 22.04
N ASP A 155 24.13 26.87 21.92
CA ASP A 155 23.50 25.76 22.66
C ASP A 155 22.91 24.69 21.72
N GLY A 156 23.14 23.41 22.05
CA GLY A 156 22.67 22.26 21.27
C GLY A 156 21.16 22.05 21.36
N HIS A 157 20.55 22.36 22.51
CA HIS A 157 19.10 22.20 22.69
C HIS A 157 18.31 23.29 21.97
N GLU A 158 18.81 24.53 21.97
CA GLU A 158 18.23 25.61 21.16
C GLU A 158 18.25 25.29 19.66
N ARG A 159 19.37 24.71 19.16
CA ARG A 159 19.47 24.22 17.77
C ARG A 159 18.41 23.18 17.44
N PHE A 160 18.18 22.23 18.35
CA PHE A 160 17.17 21.20 18.18
C PHE A 160 15.77 21.82 18.08
N LEU A 161 15.41 22.71 19.00
CA LEU A 161 14.09 23.36 18.99
C LEU A 161 13.87 24.22 17.74
N HIS A 162 14.88 24.98 17.33
CA HIS A 162 14.81 25.79 16.12
C HIS A 162 14.64 24.91 14.88
N THR A 163 15.47 23.86 14.75
CA THR A 163 15.42 22.93 13.62
C THR A 163 14.09 22.19 13.55
N MET A 164 13.56 21.73 14.68
CA MET A 164 12.28 21.02 14.73
C MET A 164 11.13 21.94 14.30
N ARG A 165 11.13 23.20 14.73
CA ARG A 165 10.15 24.21 14.30
C ARG A 165 10.22 24.46 12.79
N THR A 166 11.43 24.60 12.24
CA THR A 166 11.63 24.78 10.80
C THR A 166 11.10 23.59 10.02
N ILE A 167 11.42 22.36 10.43
CA ILE A 167 10.95 21.13 9.77
C ILE A 167 9.43 21.04 9.79
N GLN A 168 8.80 21.28 10.93
CA GLN A 168 7.34 21.27 11.05
C GLN A 168 6.69 22.31 10.13
N GLY A 169 7.22 23.53 10.09
CA GLY A 169 6.75 24.57 9.18
C GLY A 169 6.91 24.19 7.70
N SER A 170 8.08 23.67 7.32
CA SER A 170 8.34 23.20 5.96
C SER A 170 7.40 22.05 5.56
N LEU A 171 7.10 21.11 6.46
CA LEU A 171 6.18 20.00 6.19
C LEU A 171 4.73 20.48 6.01
N ILE A 172 4.29 21.50 6.75
CA ILE A 172 2.96 22.09 6.57
C ILE A 172 2.83 22.71 5.17
N ILE A 173 3.80 23.53 4.76
CA ILE A 173 3.80 24.15 3.43
C ILE A 173 3.90 23.09 2.33
N SER A 174 4.77 22.08 2.51
CA SER A 174 4.86 20.94 1.58
C SER A 174 3.53 20.21 1.43
N SER A 175 2.79 20.02 2.53
CA SER A 175 1.47 19.39 2.51
C SER A 175 0.45 20.22 1.73
N LEU A 176 0.43 21.55 1.89
CA LEU A 176 -0.48 22.42 1.12
C LEU A 176 -0.20 22.33 -0.38
N ILE A 177 1.07 22.30 -0.77
CA ILE A 177 1.49 22.12 -2.17
C ILE A 177 1.04 20.75 -2.69
N ASN A 178 1.26 19.68 -1.91
CA ASN A 178 0.84 18.33 -2.28
C ASN A 178 -0.68 18.21 -2.44
N ILE A 179 -1.46 18.86 -1.58
CA ILE A 179 -2.92 18.94 -1.72
C ILE A 179 -3.29 19.67 -3.01
N GLY A 180 -2.63 20.79 -3.31
CA GLY A 180 -2.82 21.51 -4.58
C GLY A 180 -2.54 20.65 -5.81
N TYR A 181 -1.43 19.89 -5.81
CA TYR A 181 -1.12 18.92 -6.86
C TYR A 181 -2.12 17.76 -6.93
N GLY A 182 -2.64 17.31 -5.78
CA GLY A 182 -3.64 16.25 -5.69
C GLY A 182 -5.00 16.64 -6.27
N TYR A 183 -5.44 17.88 -6.03
CA TYR A 183 -6.67 18.43 -6.65
C TYR A 183 -6.49 18.80 -8.11
N SER A 184 -5.24 19.03 -8.55
CA SER A 184 -4.96 19.32 -9.94
C SER A 184 -5.15 18.08 -10.81
N CYS A 185 -5.99 18.16 -11.85
CA CYS A 185 -6.11 17.13 -12.90
C CYS A 185 -4.77 16.75 -13.57
N ALA A 186 -3.71 17.53 -13.31
CA ALA A 186 -2.32 17.22 -13.64
C ALA A 186 -1.84 15.88 -13.06
N TRP A 187 -2.35 15.43 -11.91
CA TRP A 187 -1.97 14.13 -11.32
C TRP A 187 -2.25 12.96 -12.27
N GLY A 188 -3.36 12.99 -13.00
CA GLY A 188 -3.69 11.97 -14.01
C GLY A 188 -2.72 11.96 -15.21
N ARG A 189 -2.13 13.11 -15.55
CA ARG A 189 -1.14 13.23 -16.63
C ARG A 189 0.25 12.82 -16.16
N LEU A 190 0.59 13.12 -14.90
CA LEU A 190 1.86 12.76 -14.26
C LEU A 190 1.95 11.27 -13.92
N THR A 191 0.86 10.64 -13.49
CA THR A 191 0.80 9.19 -13.22
C THR A 191 1.09 8.34 -14.46
N ARG A 192 0.87 8.87 -15.67
CA ARG A 192 1.30 8.23 -16.92
C ARG A 192 2.82 8.23 -17.13
N LEU A 193 3.53 9.17 -16.50
CA LEU A 193 5.00 9.25 -16.53
C LEU A 193 5.66 8.27 -15.54
N PHE A 194 4.98 7.96 -14.44
CA PHE A 194 5.40 6.98 -13.44
C PHE A 194 5.17 5.54 -13.94
N SER A 195 5.91 5.15 -14.96
CA SER A 195 6.02 3.75 -15.34
C SER A 195 6.78 2.98 -14.24
N PRO A 196 6.42 1.71 -13.96
CA PRO A 196 7.17 0.85 -13.03
C PRO A 196 8.68 0.86 -13.28
N VAL A 197 9.09 1.05 -14.54
CA VAL A 197 10.48 1.17 -14.99
C VAL A 197 11.24 2.30 -14.29
N VAL A 198 10.59 3.39 -13.93
CA VAL A 198 11.22 4.54 -13.24
C VAL A 198 11.04 4.43 -11.72
N LEU A 199 9.90 3.91 -11.27
CA LEU A 199 9.59 3.78 -9.84
C LEU A 199 10.48 2.77 -9.13
N VAL A 200 10.71 1.60 -9.73
CA VAL A 200 11.55 0.55 -9.14
C VAL A 200 12.97 1.05 -8.84
N PRO A 201 13.73 1.61 -9.82
CA PRO A 201 15.06 2.11 -9.52
C PRO A 201 15.06 3.28 -8.54
N LEU A 202 14.04 4.15 -8.56
CA LEU A 202 13.93 5.26 -7.59
C LEU A 202 13.81 4.74 -6.16
N VAL A 203 12.94 3.76 -5.92
CA VAL A 203 12.76 3.13 -4.60
C VAL A 203 14.01 2.34 -4.21
N SER A 204 14.65 1.64 -5.14
CA SER A 204 15.91 0.92 -4.89
C SER A 204 17.03 1.87 -4.48
N VAL A 205 17.19 3.01 -5.16
CA VAL A 205 18.20 4.01 -4.79
C VAL A 205 17.90 4.63 -3.42
N ALA A 206 16.63 4.93 -3.13
CA ALA A 206 16.23 5.43 -1.81
C ALA A 206 16.52 4.42 -0.69
N GLY A 207 16.25 3.13 -0.91
CA GLY A 207 16.53 2.06 0.04
C GLY A 207 18.03 1.81 0.23
N LEU A 208 18.77 1.66 -0.87
CA LEU A 208 20.23 1.43 -0.84
C LEU A 208 21.00 2.62 -0.25
N GLY A 209 20.56 3.86 -0.51
CA GLY A 209 21.18 5.07 0.04
C GLY A 209 21.08 5.19 1.56
N LEU A 210 20.12 4.49 2.18
CA LEU A 210 19.95 4.45 3.63
C LEU A 210 20.68 3.30 4.30
N PHE A 211 21.05 2.26 3.56
CA PHE A 211 21.79 1.11 4.06
C PHE A 211 23.04 1.46 4.91
N PRO A 212 23.94 2.39 4.48
CA PRO A 212 25.11 2.73 5.29
C PRO A 212 24.78 3.45 6.60
N ARG A 213 23.58 4.04 6.72
CA ARG A 213 23.14 4.73 7.95
C ARG A 213 22.32 3.83 8.88
N SER A 214 21.51 2.92 8.33
CA SER A 214 20.68 2.01 9.12
C SER A 214 21.48 0.85 9.71
N PHE A 215 22.41 0.27 8.95
CA PHE A 215 23.21 -0.88 9.38
C PHE A 215 24.00 -0.65 10.68
N PRO A 216 24.75 0.46 10.87
CA PRO A 216 25.46 0.70 12.13
C PRO A 216 24.50 0.89 13.31
N GLN A 217 23.29 1.39 13.08
CA GLN A 217 22.29 1.54 14.15
C GLN A 217 21.76 0.18 14.61
N LEU A 218 21.52 -0.74 13.67
CA LEU A 218 21.13 -2.11 13.98
C LEU A 218 22.26 -2.88 14.68
N ALA A 219 23.52 -2.66 14.28
CA ALA A 219 24.68 -3.31 14.88
C ALA A 219 24.88 -2.92 16.35
N ASN A 220 24.64 -1.66 16.72
CA ASN A 220 24.75 -1.21 18.11
C ASN A 220 23.66 -1.79 19.02
N CYS A 221 22.49 -2.12 18.48
CA CYS A 221 21.36 -2.70 19.22
C CYS A 221 20.91 -4.03 18.61
N VAL A 222 21.84 -4.98 18.48
CA VAL A 222 21.56 -6.29 17.86
C VAL A 222 20.44 -7.04 18.58
N GLU A 223 20.34 -6.89 19.91
CA GLU A 223 19.32 -7.53 20.74
C GLU A 223 17.89 -7.12 20.38
N ILE A 224 17.70 -5.89 19.87
CA ILE A 224 16.38 -5.35 19.48
C ILE A 224 16.18 -5.44 17.96
N GLY A 225 17.26 -5.30 17.18
CA GLY A 225 17.20 -5.37 15.72
C GLY A 225 16.98 -6.79 15.20
N LEU A 226 17.59 -7.80 15.82
CA LEU A 226 17.48 -9.21 15.43
C LEU A 226 16.05 -9.76 15.54
N PRO A 227 15.30 -9.57 16.65
CA PRO A 227 13.92 -10.04 16.72
C PRO A 227 13.01 -9.33 15.71
N MET A 228 13.26 -8.05 15.43
CA MET A 228 12.48 -7.32 14.43
C MET A 228 12.73 -7.85 13.01
N LEU A 229 13.98 -8.18 12.67
CA LEU A 229 14.36 -8.73 11.38
C LEU A 229 13.83 -10.17 11.21
N LEU A 230 13.91 -10.98 12.27
CA LEU A 230 13.34 -12.33 12.30
C LEU A 230 11.83 -12.29 12.07
N LEU A 231 11.12 -11.40 12.77
CA LEU A 231 9.65 -11.27 12.65
C LEU A 231 9.25 -10.85 11.24
N LEU A 232 10.02 -9.96 10.61
CA LEU A 232 9.80 -9.54 9.22
C LEU A 232 10.00 -10.72 8.26
N VAL A 233 11.09 -11.49 8.40
CA VAL A 233 11.37 -12.66 7.54
C VAL A 233 10.31 -13.74 7.68
N LEU A 234 9.89 -14.06 8.91
CA LEU A 234 8.86 -15.06 9.17
C LEU A 234 7.48 -14.70 8.58
N THR A 235 7.25 -13.42 8.30
CA THR A 235 5.97 -12.93 7.79
C THR A 235 5.96 -12.62 6.30
N GLN A 236 7.13 -12.71 5.64
CA GLN A 236 7.22 -12.77 4.18
C GLN A 236 6.97 -14.20 3.63
N GLN A 237 6.89 -15.21 4.51
CA GLN A 237 6.57 -16.60 4.19
C GLN A 237 5.08 -16.88 4.37
#